data_AF-A0A969ZKR7-F1
#
_entry.id   AF-A0A969ZKR7-F1
#
_cell.length_a   1.000
_cell.length_b   1.000
_cell.length_c   1.000
_cell.angle_alpha   90.00
_cell.angle_beta   90.00
_cell.angle_gamma   90.00
#
_symmetry.space_group_name_H-M   'P 1'
#
loop_
_entity.id
_entity.type
_entity.pdbx_description
1 polymer ?
#
loop_
_entity_poly.entity_id
_entity_poly.type
_entity_poly.pdbx_seq_one_letter_code
_entity_poly.pdbx_strand_id
1 'polypeptide(L)'
;MKKRLFALLLAFVFVLSSTIISFADNPATLEAPQNVNVFYDDGLQLRWTIPQSIVNAIENEEWDGEIYYCIDWKVNDGPWHYNVPKVNSETYDFDDEIDVSYFGYLGNIAVDENNVQQVFFTHWSFGYDNDEDIDLANNKYTFRMRFAFAAYGYEDEDYVTSPYSNETTIGGDTQVQPPKTIEAPQNLQVELKYKEDQKPYFALSWTNPDSVSEINEAFPIGIKVDFKVGNGNWFSEVEGHDWWSAIPFGTSDYLDPVEKDYVDNIIIEKNVYYFRVLYVYEPVVGSRVVSPFSNTVSLGTPGYESASSWAVPELDQAAELGFITDSIRGKMNDPITREEFAEVAVNFYEIVTGKKAEPHPTETFIDCTNPEVLKALNLKIVYGVGQGKFLPKDYLLRQQMAAMITRTITACYAEITPEFIDNDVKGVADFKDQAGFLTYGINPAKFMAKYKITVGDGKGNFGPNDNCTREQAVMFLLRAYLYKDQYLPE
;
A
#
# COMPACT_ATOMS: atom_id res chain seq x y z
N MET A 1 47.74 -56.69 -1.85
CA MET A 1 46.80 -55.57 -2.07
C MET A 1 45.55 -55.93 -2.89
N LYS A 2 45.59 -56.81 -3.89
CA LYS A 2 44.42 -57.08 -4.76
C LYS A 2 43.25 -57.90 -4.16
N LYS A 3 43.45 -58.70 -3.10
CA LYS A 3 42.35 -59.49 -2.48
C LYS A 3 41.50 -58.73 -1.44
N ARG A 4 42.03 -57.66 -0.83
CA ARG A 4 41.27 -56.81 0.10
C ARG A 4 40.45 -55.73 -0.61
N LEU A 5 40.88 -55.31 -1.81
CA LEU A 5 40.15 -54.35 -2.63
C LEU A 5 38.89 -54.97 -3.28
N PHE A 6 38.92 -56.27 -3.59
CA PHE A 6 37.78 -56.96 -4.21
C PHE A 6 36.65 -57.26 -3.21
N ALA A 7 36.97 -57.48 -1.93
CA ALA A 7 35.96 -57.65 -0.88
C ALA A 7 35.25 -56.35 -0.50
N LEU A 8 35.94 -55.20 -0.60
CA LEU A 8 35.35 -53.87 -0.39
C LEU A 8 34.48 -53.43 -1.57
N LEU A 9 34.82 -53.83 -2.80
CA LEU A 9 33.99 -53.59 -3.98
C LEU A 9 32.73 -54.47 -4.01
N LEU A 10 32.77 -55.70 -3.46
CA LEU A 10 31.56 -56.53 -3.34
C LEU A 10 30.62 -56.08 -2.21
N ALA A 11 31.14 -55.39 -1.18
CA ALA A 11 30.33 -54.81 -0.11
C ALA A 11 29.64 -53.50 -0.53
N PHE A 12 30.17 -52.78 -1.52
CA PHE A 12 29.55 -51.57 -2.07
C PHE A 12 28.49 -51.85 -3.15
N VAL A 13 28.46 -53.05 -3.74
CA VAL A 13 27.44 -53.44 -4.74
C VAL A 13 26.17 -54.02 -4.08
N PHE A 14 26.17 -54.25 -2.75
CA PHE A 14 24.97 -54.62 -1.98
C PHE A 14 24.38 -53.46 -1.16
N VAL A 15 24.89 -52.23 -1.32
CA VAL A 15 24.17 -51.02 -0.95
C VAL A 15 23.66 -50.36 -2.25
N LEU A 16 22.93 -51.15 -3.05
CA LEU A 16 21.76 -50.54 -3.68
C LEU A 16 20.93 -50.08 -2.49
N SER A 17 21.00 -48.80 -2.16
CA SER A 17 19.89 -48.17 -1.47
C SER A 17 18.69 -48.51 -2.33
N SER A 18 17.93 -49.51 -1.91
CA SER A 18 16.50 -49.43 -2.05
C SER A 18 16.16 -48.07 -1.46
N THR A 19 16.10 -47.05 -2.31
CA THR A 19 15.05 -46.06 -2.17
C THR A 19 13.82 -46.92 -2.06
N ILE A 20 13.41 -47.19 -0.82
CA ILE A 20 12.03 -47.50 -0.54
C ILE A 20 11.37 -46.24 -1.08
N ILE A 21 10.84 -46.34 -2.30
CA ILE A 21 9.80 -45.46 -2.75
C ILE A 21 8.69 -45.80 -1.76
N SER A 22 8.64 -45.06 -0.66
CA SER A 22 7.46 -45.04 0.18
C SER A 22 6.42 -44.46 -0.76
N PHE A 23 5.55 -45.31 -1.29
CA PHE A 23 4.32 -44.81 -1.87
C PHE A 23 3.64 -44.03 -0.76
N ALA A 24 3.12 -42.85 -1.10
CA ALA A 24 2.23 -42.11 -0.23
C ALA A 24 1.14 -43.07 0.27
N ASP A 25 1.03 -43.27 1.58
CA ASP A 25 -0.01 -44.13 2.13
C ASP A 25 -1.34 -43.37 2.02
N ASN A 26 -2.25 -43.89 1.20
CA ASN A 26 -3.58 -43.32 1.03
C ASN A 26 -4.36 -43.31 2.36
N PRO A 27 -5.21 -42.30 2.59
CA PRO A 27 -5.87 -42.11 3.88
C PRO A 27 -6.87 -43.23 4.14
N ALA A 28 -6.87 -43.77 5.36
CA ALA A 28 -7.91 -44.72 5.79
C ALA A 28 -9.20 -44.02 6.23
N THR A 29 -9.10 -42.75 6.63
CA THR A 29 -10.21 -41.91 7.09
C THR A 29 -9.93 -40.45 6.75
N LEU A 30 -10.99 -39.68 6.53
CA LEU A 30 -10.93 -38.23 6.33
C LEU A 30 -11.69 -37.51 7.46
N GLU A 31 -11.17 -36.36 7.91
CA GLU A 31 -11.92 -35.45 8.78
C GLU A 31 -13.08 -34.82 7.99
N ALA A 32 -14.21 -34.55 8.67
CA ALA A 32 -15.39 -33.98 8.02
C ALA A 32 -15.24 -32.47 7.76
N PRO A 33 -15.90 -31.92 6.72
CA PRO A 33 -16.03 -30.47 6.54
C PRO A 33 -16.65 -29.81 7.78
N GLN A 34 -16.15 -28.63 8.14
CA GLN A 34 -16.53 -27.89 9.35
C GLN A 34 -17.29 -26.60 8.99
N ASN A 35 -18.05 -26.06 9.95
CA ASN A 35 -18.71 -24.74 9.84
C ASN A 35 -19.49 -24.54 8.53
N VAL A 36 -20.28 -25.53 8.12
CA VAL A 36 -21.05 -25.44 6.87
C VAL A 36 -22.20 -24.46 7.05
N ASN A 37 -22.22 -23.41 6.25
CA ASN A 37 -23.16 -22.31 6.29
C ASN A 37 -23.75 -22.03 4.91
N VAL A 38 -25.01 -21.60 4.87
CA VAL A 38 -25.67 -21.17 3.63
C VAL A 38 -26.26 -19.77 3.80
N PHE A 39 -26.04 -18.91 2.82
CA PHE A 39 -26.69 -17.60 2.72
C PHE A 39 -27.14 -17.34 1.29
N TYR A 40 -27.94 -16.29 1.10
CA TYR A 40 -28.42 -15.86 -0.22
C TYR A 40 -27.84 -14.50 -0.56
N ASP A 41 -27.19 -14.41 -1.72
CA ASP A 41 -26.67 -13.18 -2.31
C ASP A 41 -26.63 -13.34 -3.84
N ASP A 42 -27.71 -12.90 -4.50
CA ASP A 42 -27.98 -13.12 -5.93
C ASP A 42 -27.87 -14.60 -6.37
N GLY A 43 -28.31 -15.49 -5.47
CA GLY A 43 -28.20 -16.95 -5.57
C GLY A 43 -27.72 -17.54 -4.25
N LEU A 44 -27.67 -18.87 -4.18
CA LEU A 44 -27.34 -19.58 -2.95
C LEU A 44 -25.82 -19.76 -2.83
N GLN A 45 -25.27 -19.36 -1.69
CA GLN A 45 -23.85 -19.46 -1.40
C GLN A 45 -23.65 -20.45 -0.25
N LEU A 46 -22.94 -21.54 -0.49
CA LEU A 46 -22.58 -22.51 0.54
C LEU A 46 -21.11 -22.32 0.89
N ARG A 47 -20.82 -22.05 2.17
CA ARG A 47 -19.47 -21.84 2.71
C ARG A 47 -19.12 -22.91 3.72
N TRP A 48 -17.87 -23.32 3.77
CA TRP A 48 -17.38 -24.31 4.72
C TRP A 48 -15.90 -24.11 5.03
N THR A 49 -15.47 -24.62 6.18
CA THR A 49 -14.07 -24.69 6.61
C THR A 49 -13.50 -26.08 6.29
N ILE A 50 -12.35 -26.10 5.61
CA ILE A 50 -11.58 -27.33 5.37
C ILE A 50 -10.71 -27.61 6.60
N PRO A 51 -10.76 -28.82 7.18
CA PRO A 51 -9.90 -29.18 8.29
C PRO A 51 -8.41 -29.07 7.91
N GLN A 52 -7.59 -28.56 8.83
CA GLN A 52 -6.15 -28.37 8.59
C GLN A 52 -5.44 -29.67 8.20
N SER A 53 -5.92 -30.83 8.69
CA SER A 53 -5.39 -32.14 8.32
C SER A 53 -5.51 -32.42 6.81
N ILE A 54 -6.61 -32.00 6.19
CA ILE A 54 -6.86 -32.13 4.75
C ILE A 54 -6.03 -31.12 3.96
N VAL A 55 -5.94 -29.87 4.42
CA VAL A 55 -5.13 -28.83 3.78
C VAL A 55 -3.66 -29.25 3.72
N ASN A 56 -3.10 -29.68 4.86
CA ASN A 56 -1.72 -30.15 4.94
C ASN A 56 -1.47 -31.34 4.01
N ALA A 57 -2.41 -32.30 3.93
CA ALA A 57 -2.26 -33.47 3.08
C ALA A 57 -2.21 -33.12 1.59
N ILE A 58 -3.02 -32.15 1.16
CA ILE A 58 -3.02 -31.65 -0.23
C ILE A 58 -1.72 -30.88 -0.52
N GLU A 59 -1.34 -29.92 0.34
CA GLU A 59 -0.16 -29.07 0.13
C GLU A 59 1.16 -29.84 0.12
N ASN A 60 1.25 -30.91 0.92
CA ASN A 60 2.45 -31.75 1.02
C ASN A 60 2.42 -32.95 0.06
N GLU A 61 1.41 -33.05 -0.82
CA GLU A 61 1.21 -34.18 -1.74
C GLU A 61 1.29 -35.55 -1.01
N GLU A 62 0.64 -35.64 0.16
CA GLU A 62 0.78 -36.81 1.05
C GLU A 62 0.09 -38.08 0.53
N TRP A 63 -0.83 -37.96 -0.44
CA TRP A 63 -1.68 -39.04 -0.93
C TRP A 63 -1.53 -39.25 -2.44
N ASP A 64 -1.61 -40.52 -2.87
CA ASP A 64 -1.56 -40.93 -4.28
C ASP A 64 -2.99 -41.03 -4.84
N GLY A 65 -3.65 -39.87 -4.94
CA GLY A 65 -5.02 -39.76 -5.42
C GLY A 65 -5.57 -38.34 -5.40
N GLU A 66 -6.87 -38.22 -5.66
CA GLU A 66 -7.61 -36.95 -5.69
C GLU A 66 -8.63 -36.89 -4.55
N ILE A 67 -8.87 -35.69 -4.03
CA ILE A 67 -9.91 -35.45 -3.02
C ILE A 67 -10.95 -34.47 -3.56
N TYR A 68 -12.21 -34.80 -3.32
CA TYR A 68 -13.37 -34.07 -3.78
C TYR A 68 -14.27 -33.66 -2.62
N TYR A 69 -14.98 -32.54 -2.78
CA TYR A 69 -16.15 -32.25 -1.96
C TYR A 69 -17.39 -32.90 -2.59
N CYS A 70 -18.29 -33.42 -1.75
CA CYS A 70 -19.56 -33.99 -2.15
C CYS A 70 -20.67 -33.33 -1.35
N ILE A 71 -21.54 -32.59 -2.02
CA ILE A 71 -22.66 -31.86 -1.42
C ILE A 71 -23.94 -32.66 -1.67
N ASP A 72 -24.79 -32.71 -0.66
CA ASP A 72 -26.09 -33.34 -0.70
C ASP A 72 -27.13 -32.35 -0.17
N TRP A 73 -28.32 -32.35 -0.75
CA TRP A 73 -29.36 -31.38 -0.44
C TRP A 73 -30.74 -32.05 -0.39
N LYS A 74 -31.68 -31.40 0.31
CA LYS A 74 -33.09 -31.78 0.34
C LYS A 74 -33.97 -30.54 0.44
N VAL A 75 -35.23 -30.69 0.02
CA VAL A 75 -36.26 -29.65 0.15
C VAL A 75 -37.30 -30.10 1.16
N ASN A 76 -37.55 -29.24 2.14
CA ASN A 76 -38.45 -29.51 3.27
C ASN A 76 -38.09 -30.85 3.94
N ASP A 77 -39.09 -31.68 4.23
CA ASP A 77 -38.90 -33.02 4.80
C ASP A 77 -38.74 -34.11 3.73
N GLY A 78 -38.39 -33.72 2.50
CA GLY A 78 -38.13 -34.63 1.38
C GLY A 78 -36.88 -35.49 1.57
N PRO A 79 -36.67 -36.50 0.70
CA PRO A 79 -35.43 -37.27 0.71
C PRO A 79 -34.23 -36.39 0.33
N TRP A 80 -33.08 -36.78 0.84
CA TRP A 80 -31.79 -36.32 0.34
C TRP A 80 -31.63 -36.71 -1.13
N HIS A 81 -31.13 -35.79 -1.96
CA HIS A 81 -31.07 -35.94 -3.41
C HIS A 81 -30.16 -37.09 -3.83
N TYR A 82 -28.94 -37.14 -3.30
CA TYR A 82 -27.98 -38.19 -3.65
C TYR A 82 -28.01 -39.34 -2.63
N ASN A 83 -27.95 -39.01 -1.33
CA ASN A 83 -28.05 -39.96 -0.21
C ASN A 83 -27.34 -41.32 -0.39
N VAL A 84 -26.14 -41.34 -0.95
CA VAL A 84 -25.46 -42.61 -1.26
C VAL A 84 -24.65 -43.14 -0.07
N PRO A 85 -24.69 -44.45 0.22
CA PRO A 85 -23.94 -45.05 1.31
C PRO A 85 -22.42 -45.01 1.07
N LYS A 86 -21.98 -45.02 -0.19
CA LYS A 86 -20.58 -44.93 -0.61
C LYS A 86 -20.48 -44.10 -1.90
N VAL A 87 -19.42 -43.31 -2.02
CA VAL A 87 -19.13 -42.50 -3.21
C VAL A 87 -18.15 -43.29 -4.08
N ASN A 88 -18.33 -43.24 -5.39
CA ASN A 88 -17.44 -43.82 -6.40
C ASN A 88 -17.53 -42.98 -7.69
N SER A 89 -16.85 -43.41 -8.74
CA SER A 89 -16.80 -42.75 -10.05
C SER A 89 -18.15 -42.65 -10.77
N GLU A 90 -19.16 -43.45 -10.39
CA GLU A 90 -20.52 -43.43 -10.96
C GLU A 90 -21.51 -42.62 -10.11
N THR A 91 -21.08 -42.07 -8.96
CA THR A 91 -21.99 -41.40 -8.01
C THR A 91 -22.42 -40.02 -8.47
N TYR A 92 -21.48 -39.26 -9.05
CA TYR A 92 -21.69 -37.92 -9.59
C TYR A 92 -21.22 -37.95 -11.04
N ASP A 93 -22.12 -37.62 -11.97
CA ASP A 93 -21.80 -37.59 -13.39
C ASP A 93 -21.17 -36.25 -13.77
N PHE A 94 -19.88 -36.25 -14.08
CA PHE A 94 -19.18 -35.04 -14.50
C PHE A 94 -19.66 -34.48 -15.85
N ASP A 95 -20.34 -35.28 -16.66
CA ASP A 95 -20.96 -34.85 -17.92
C ASP A 95 -22.40 -34.34 -17.72
N ASP A 96 -22.95 -34.42 -16.50
CA ASP A 96 -24.26 -33.87 -16.12
C ASP A 96 -24.11 -32.44 -15.57
N GLU A 97 -24.79 -31.48 -16.21
CA GLU A 97 -24.72 -30.05 -15.87
C GLU A 97 -25.24 -29.71 -14.45
N ILE A 98 -26.00 -30.61 -13.82
CA ILE A 98 -26.50 -30.47 -12.46
C ILE A 98 -25.44 -30.94 -11.45
N ASP A 99 -24.88 -32.14 -11.67
CA ASP A 99 -23.96 -32.80 -10.72
C ASP A 99 -22.65 -32.03 -10.50
N VAL A 100 -22.17 -31.30 -11.52
CA VAL A 100 -20.98 -30.44 -11.42
C VAL A 100 -21.11 -29.32 -10.38
N SER A 101 -22.33 -28.96 -9.97
CA SER A 101 -22.55 -27.98 -8.89
C SER A 101 -22.32 -28.58 -7.49
N TYR A 102 -22.50 -29.89 -7.34
CA TYR A 102 -22.52 -30.59 -6.04
C TYR A 102 -21.27 -31.43 -5.78
N PHE A 103 -20.41 -31.61 -6.77
CA PHE A 103 -19.18 -32.37 -6.66
C PHE A 103 -18.02 -31.64 -7.36
N GLY A 104 -16.87 -31.54 -6.71
CA GLY A 104 -15.74 -30.83 -7.31
C GLY A 104 -14.40 -31.15 -6.67
N TYR A 105 -13.34 -30.94 -7.46
CA TYR A 105 -11.96 -31.20 -7.08
C TYR A 105 -11.46 -30.18 -6.05
N LEU A 106 -10.85 -30.67 -4.97
CA LEU A 106 -10.35 -29.84 -3.87
C LEU A 106 -8.83 -29.57 -3.96
N GLY A 107 -8.08 -30.28 -4.80
CA GLY A 107 -6.61 -30.27 -4.74
C GLY A 107 -5.91 -29.00 -5.28
N ASN A 108 -6.64 -28.04 -5.85
CA ASN A 108 -6.14 -26.70 -6.16
C ASN A 108 -6.78 -25.69 -5.19
N ILE A 109 -6.39 -25.77 -3.91
CA ILE A 109 -7.05 -25.01 -2.85
C ILE A 109 -6.88 -23.50 -3.08
N ALA A 110 -7.96 -22.81 -3.45
CA ALA A 110 -8.12 -21.39 -3.23
C ALA A 110 -8.94 -21.20 -1.95
N VAL A 111 -8.27 -21.14 -0.80
CA VAL A 111 -8.88 -20.81 0.49
C VAL A 111 -8.40 -19.45 0.96
N ASP A 112 -9.19 -18.84 1.83
CA ASP A 112 -8.65 -17.81 2.72
C ASP A 112 -7.82 -18.42 3.86
N GLU A 113 -7.19 -17.57 4.67
CA GLU A 113 -6.28 -18.03 5.74
C GLU A 113 -6.96 -18.88 6.83
N ASN A 114 -8.30 -18.84 6.93
CA ASN A 114 -9.06 -19.68 7.84
C ASN A 114 -9.51 -21.00 7.19
N ASN A 115 -8.93 -21.36 6.02
CA ASN A 115 -9.30 -22.52 5.22
C ASN A 115 -10.76 -22.53 4.77
N VAL A 116 -11.38 -21.36 4.61
CA VAL A 116 -12.78 -21.26 4.18
C VAL A 116 -12.88 -21.26 2.67
N GLN A 117 -13.81 -22.05 2.14
CA GLN A 117 -14.19 -22.08 0.72
C GLN A 117 -15.68 -21.78 0.55
N GLN A 118 -16.07 -21.54 -0.70
CA GLN A 118 -17.46 -21.37 -1.07
C GLN A 118 -17.78 -21.97 -2.44
N VAL A 119 -19.03 -22.36 -2.63
CA VAL A 119 -19.61 -22.69 -3.93
C VAL A 119 -20.91 -21.91 -4.11
N PHE A 120 -21.17 -21.51 -5.36
CA PHE A 120 -22.33 -20.75 -5.76
C PHE A 120 -23.33 -21.64 -6.51
N PHE A 121 -24.59 -21.56 -6.12
CA PHE A 121 -25.70 -22.28 -6.75
C PHE A 121 -26.72 -21.30 -7.33
N THR A 122 -27.16 -21.60 -8.54
CA THR A 122 -28.23 -20.87 -9.26
C THR A 122 -29.39 -21.82 -9.54
N HIS A 123 -30.45 -21.34 -10.20
CA HIS A 123 -31.55 -22.18 -10.68
C HIS A 123 -31.10 -23.42 -11.46
N TRP A 124 -30.05 -23.29 -12.29
CA TRP A 124 -29.49 -24.41 -13.06
C TRP A 124 -29.02 -25.56 -12.18
N SER A 125 -28.46 -25.27 -11.01
CA SER A 125 -28.01 -26.29 -10.07
C SER A 125 -29.16 -27.15 -9.57
N PHE A 126 -30.41 -26.67 -9.58
CA PHE A 126 -31.58 -27.43 -9.15
C PHE A 126 -32.42 -27.96 -10.32
N GLY A 127 -31.93 -27.80 -11.56
CA GLY A 127 -32.67 -28.15 -12.78
C GLY A 127 -33.90 -27.27 -13.02
N TYR A 128 -33.89 -26.04 -12.51
CA TYR A 128 -34.97 -25.07 -12.67
C TYR A 128 -34.71 -24.13 -13.86
N ASP A 129 -35.79 -23.58 -14.43
CA ASP A 129 -35.71 -22.68 -15.59
C ASP A 129 -35.37 -21.24 -15.17
N ASN A 130 -35.70 -20.81 -13.94
CA ASN A 130 -35.49 -19.43 -13.46
C ASN A 130 -35.13 -19.38 -11.96
N ASP A 131 -34.45 -18.32 -11.51
CA ASP A 131 -34.09 -18.13 -10.10
C ASP A 131 -35.31 -18.00 -9.17
N GLU A 132 -36.45 -17.53 -9.67
CA GLU A 132 -37.72 -17.44 -8.92
C GLU A 132 -38.25 -18.82 -8.48
N ASP A 133 -37.82 -19.90 -9.14
CA ASP A 133 -38.20 -21.26 -8.79
C ASP A 133 -37.48 -21.75 -7.51
N ILE A 134 -36.38 -21.09 -7.12
CA ILE A 134 -35.78 -21.24 -5.78
C ILE A 134 -36.64 -20.47 -4.77
N ASP A 135 -37.80 -21.05 -4.44
CA ASP A 135 -38.78 -20.43 -3.56
C ASP A 135 -38.38 -20.52 -2.07
N LEU A 136 -37.48 -19.63 -1.65
CA LEU A 136 -37.06 -19.50 -0.25
C LEU A 136 -38.18 -19.02 0.68
N ALA A 137 -39.29 -18.48 0.16
CA ALA A 137 -40.39 -18.01 0.99
C ALA A 137 -41.24 -19.17 1.52
N ASN A 138 -41.46 -20.19 0.69
CA ASN A 138 -42.32 -21.32 1.03
C ASN A 138 -41.56 -22.63 1.30
N ASN A 139 -40.31 -22.75 0.87
CA ASN A 139 -39.51 -23.96 1.02
C ASN A 139 -38.27 -23.77 1.89
N LYS A 140 -37.85 -24.86 2.53
CA LYS A 140 -36.57 -24.97 3.24
C LYS A 140 -35.62 -25.82 2.41
N TYR A 141 -34.47 -25.28 2.08
CA TYR A 141 -33.38 -25.99 1.41
C TYR A 141 -32.34 -26.33 2.46
N THR A 142 -32.12 -27.62 2.69
CA THR A 142 -31.15 -28.12 3.68
C THR A 142 -29.98 -28.78 2.97
N PHE A 143 -28.77 -28.44 3.37
CA PHE A 143 -27.51 -28.93 2.81
C PHE A 143 -26.70 -29.67 3.86
N ARG A 144 -25.93 -30.66 3.41
CA ARG A 144 -24.83 -31.31 4.14
C ARG A 144 -23.74 -31.65 3.14
N MET A 145 -22.51 -31.86 3.60
CA MET A 145 -21.42 -32.26 2.71
C MET A 145 -20.43 -33.19 3.38
N ARG A 146 -19.59 -33.85 2.58
CA ARG A 146 -18.47 -34.68 3.02
C ARG A 146 -17.34 -34.61 2.01
N PHE A 147 -16.15 -35.04 2.39
CA PHE A 147 -15.05 -35.27 1.45
C PHE A 147 -15.04 -36.72 0.97
N ALA A 148 -14.53 -36.94 -0.24
CA ALA A 148 -14.28 -38.26 -0.80
C ALA A 148 -12.90 -38.30 -1.46
N PHE A 149 -12.08 -39.29 -1.12
CA PHE A 149 -10.75 -39.51 -1.69
C PHE A 149 -10.76 -40.70 -2.66
N ALA A 150 -10.33 -40.45 -3.89
CA ALA A 150 -10.19 -41.43 -4.97
C ALA A 150 -8.70 -41.72 -5.21
N ALA A 151 -8.28 -42.96 -4.94
CA ALA A 151 -6.90 -43.40 -5.16
C ALA A 151 -6.61 -43.56 -6.67
N TYR A 152 -5.43 -43.14 -7.13
CA TYR A 152 -5.02 -43.41 -8.50
C TYR A 152 -4.86 -44.92 -8.76
N GLY A 153 -5.27 -45.36 -9.96
CA GLY A 153 -5.15 -46.76 -10.39
C GLY A 153 -6.25 -47.70 -9.89
N TYR A 154 -7.27 -47.19 -9.20
CA TYR A 154 -8.43 -47.96 -8.70
C TYR A 154 -9.75 -47.31 -9.16
N GLU A 155 -9.96 -47.26 -10.47
CA GLU A 155 -11.05 -46.50 -11.13
C GLU A 155 -12.48 -47.01 -10.82
N ASP A 156 -12.61 -48.22 -10.25
CA ASP A 156 -13.89 -48.90 -9.96
C ASP A 156 -14.16 -49.12 -8.45
N GLU A 157 -13.35 -48.55 -7.55
CA GLU A 157 -13.48 -48.77 -6.10
C GLU A 157 -14.25 -47.66 -5.37
N ASP A 158 -14.83 -48.03 -4.22
CA ASP A 158 -15.47 -47.07 -3.32
C ASP A 158 -14.42 -46.10 -2.75
N TYR A 159 -14.71 -44.80 -2.86
CA TYR A 159 -13.86 -43.75 -2.32
C TYR A 159 -13.84 -43.77 -0.79
N VAL A 160 -12.74 -43.34 -0.20
CA VAL A 160 -12.66 -43.11 1.25
C VAL A 160 -13.39 -41.82 1.56
N THR A 161 -14.50 -41.91 2.30
CA THR A 161 -15.33 -40.73 2.62
C THR A 161 -15.18 -40.28 4.06
N SER A 162 -15.21 -38.97 4.30
CA SER A 162 -15.40 -38.42 5.64
C SER A 162 -16.83 -38.68 6.15
N PRO A 163 -17.10 -38.52 7.45
CA PRO A 163 -18.45 -38.26 7.93
C PRO A 163 -19.07 -37.03 7.25
N TYR A 164 -20.39 -36.93 7.27
CA TYR A 164 -21.07 -35.69 6.88
C TYR A 164 -20.79 -34.56 7.87
N SER A 165 -20.78 -33.34 7.35
CA SER A 165 -20.76 -32.08 8.09
C SER A 165 -22.02 -31.89 8.94
N ASN A 166 -22.10 -30.75 9.65
CA ASN A 166 -23.38 -30.26 10.15
C ASN A 166 -24.37 -30.02 8.99
N GLU A 167 -25.67 -30.19 9.26
CA GLU A 167 -26.73 -29.72 8.35
C GLU A 167 -26.85 -28.20 8.47
N THR A 168 -27.07 -27.52 7.34
CA THR A 168 -27.38 -26.09 7.28
C THR A 168 -28.63 -25.87 6.44
N THR A 169 -29.44 -24.85 6.74
CA THR A 169 -30.75 -24.66 6.10
C THR A 169 -31.03 -23.19 5.81
N ILE A 170 -31.64 -22.92 4.67
CA ILE A 170 -32.14 -21.60 4.27
C ILE A 170 -33.58 -21.70 3.74
N GLY A 171 -34.37 -20.65 3.98
CA GLY A 171 -35.75 -20.54 3.53
C GLY A 171 -36.78 -20.80 4.64
N GLY A 172 -38.04 -20.47 4.35
CA GLY A 172 -39.09 -20.27 5.36
C GLY A 172 -38.71 -19.16 6.34
N ASP A 173 -38.89 -19.39 7.65
CA ASP A 173 -38.51 -18.43 8.70
C ASP A 173 -36.99 -18.41 9.01
N THR A 174 -36.18 -19.20 8.30
CA THR A 174 -34.75 -19.41 8.60
C THR A 174 -33.90 -18.75 7.52
N GLN A 175 -33.46 -17.51 7.77
CA GLN A 175 -32.46 -16.84 6.95
C GLN A 175 -31.34 -16.28 7.84
N VAL A 176 -30.11 -16.70 7.57
CA VAL A 176 -28.93 -16.13 8.21
C VAL A 176 -28.81 -14.67 7.75
N GLN A 177 -28.73 -13.76 8.71
CA GLN A 177 -28.66 -12.34 8.42
C GLN A 177 -27.21 -11.92 8.24
N PRO A 178 -26.89 -11.06 7.25
CA PRO A 178 -25.55 -10.54 7.07
C PRO A 178 -25.08 -9.75 8.30
N PRO A 179 -23.76 -9.64 8.51
CA PRO A 179 -23.21 -8.86 9.62
C PRO A 179 -23.68 -7.41 9.51
N LYS A 180 -23.96 -6.78 10.66
CA LYS A 180 -24.29 -5.34 10.72
C LYS A 180 -23.10 -4.46 11.06
N THR A 181 -22.11 -5.04 11.72
CA THR A 181 -20.89 -4.39 12.18
C THR A 181 -19.76 -5.39 12.11
N ILE A 182 -18.54 -4.92 11.85
CA ILE A 182 -17.32 -5.72 11.84
C ILE A 182 -16.30 -4.99 12.71
N GLU A 183 -15.61 -5.71 13.60
CA GLU A 183 -14.52 -5.14 14.41
C GLU A 183 -13.31 -4.81 13.54
N ALA A 184 -12.46 -3.87 13.95
CA ALA A 184 -11.30 -3.46 13.15
C ALA A 184 -10.17 -4.51 13.17
N PRO A 185 -9.34 -4.60 12.10
CA PRO A 185 -8.08 -5.32 12.16
C PRO A 185 -7.18 -4.75 13.27
N GLN A 186 -6.38 -5.61 13.91
CA GLN A 186 -5.55 -5.22 15.05
C GLN A 186 -4.07 -5.42 14.74
N ASN A 187 -3.20 -4.74 15.48
CA ASN A 187 -1.75 -4.93 15.45
C ASN A 187 -1.15 -4.84 14.03
N LEU A 188 -1.64 -3.90 13.21
CA LEU A 188 -1.06 -3.66 11.90
C LEU A 188 0.43 -3.33 12.05
N GLN A 189 1.25 -3.90 11.18
CA GLN A 189 2.68 -3.70 11.04
C GLN A 189 3.02 -3.52 9.56
N VAL A 190 4.15 -2.86 9.30
CA VAL A 190 4.66 -2.66 7.93
C VAL A 190 6.17 -2.79 7.91
N GLU A 191 6.68 -3.48 6.87
CA GLU A 191 8.10 -3.64 6.59
C GLU A 191 8.39 -3.27 5.13
N LEU A 192 9.57 -2.70 4.88
CA LEU A 192 10.07 -2.53 3.50
C LEU A 192 10.74 -3.83 3.06
N LYS A 193 10.26 -4.44 1.98
CA LYS A 193 10.87 -5.61 1.35
C LYS A 193 11.17 -5.32 -0.11
N TYR A 194 11.94 -6.22 -0.73
CA TYR A 194 12.40 -6.08 -2.10
C TYR A 194 12.05 -7.34 -2.90
N LYS A 195 11.47 -7.15 -4.09
CA LYS A 195 11.26 -8.23 -5.08
C LYS A 195 12.63 -8.71 -5.60
N GLU A 196 12.66 -9.84 -6.31
CA GLU A 196 13.89 -10.40 -6.89
C GLU A 196 14.62 -9.40 -7.82
N ASP A 197 13.86 -8.52 -8.48
CA ASP A 197 14.36 -7.45 -9.37
C ASP A 197 14.80 -6.18 -8.62
N GLN A 198 14.96 -6.23 -7.29
CA GLN A 198 15.32 -5.12 -6.41
C GLN A 198 14.27 -3.99 -6.34
N LYS A 199 13.04 -4.20 -6.81
CA LYS A 199 11.97 -3.22 -6.61
C LYS A 199 11.43 -3.29 -5.18
N PRO A 200 11.35 -2.14 -4.47
CA PRO A 200 10.81 -2.10 -3.13
C PRO A 200 9.28 -2.29 -3.13
N TYR A 201 8.76 -2.86 -2.06
CA TYR A 201 7.33 -2.93 -1.76
C TYR A 201 7.11 -2.93 -0.24
N PHE A 202 5.89 -2.60 0.20
CA PHE A 202 5.50 -2.65 1.60
C PHE A 202 4.87 -4.00 1.92
N ALA A 203 5.48 -4.78 2.80
CA ALA A 203 4.86 -5.97 3.37
C ALA A 203 4.07 -5.58 4.62
N LEU A 204 2.78 -5.91 4.65
CA LEU A 204 1.88 -5.61 5.75
C LEU A 204 1.49 -6.90 6.47
N SER A 205 1.32 -6.81 7.78
CA SER A 205 0.74 -7.89 8.58
C SER A 205 -0.11 -7.34 9.71
N TRP A 206 -1.14 -8.08 10.13
CA TRP A 206 -2.07 -7.71 11.19
C TRP A 206 -2.61 -8.97 11.87
N THR A 207 -3.49 -8.79 12.85
CA THR A 207 -4.20 -9.88 13.52
C THR A 207 -5.70 -9.69 13.39
N ASN A 208 -6.42 -10.79 13.18
CA ASN A 208 -7.86 -10.79 13.01
C ASN A 208 -8.54 -11.01 14.37
N PRO A 209 -9.55 -10.20 14.77
CA PRO A 209 -10.36 -10.52 15.93
C PRO A 209 -11.14 -11.82 15.71
N ASP A 210 -11.29 -12.65 16.76
CA ASP A 210 -12.05 -13.92 16.69
C ASP A 210 -13.46 -13.70 16.13
N SER A 211 -14.11 -12.59 16.53
CA SER A 211 -15.44 -12.19 16.06
C SER A 211 -15.52 -12.01 14.54
N VAL A 212 -14.44 -11.58 13.89
CA VAL A 212 -14.39 -11.39 12.44
C VAL A 212 -14.14 -12.72 11.74
N SER A 213 -13.30 -13.58 12.31
CA SER A 213 -13.12 -14.95 11.82
C SER A 213 -14.43 -15.74 11.84
N GLU A 214 -15.22 -15.65 12.92
CA GLU A 214 -16.55 -16.27 13.01
C GLU A 214 -17.52 -15.72 11.96
N ILE A 215 -17.47 -14.42 11.64
CA ILE A 215 -18.27 -13.86 10.55
C ILE A 215 -17.80 -14.41 9.19
N ASN A 216 -16.48 -14.53 8.98
CA ASN A 216 -15.90 -14.99 7.71
C ASN A 216 -16.28 -16.44 7.35
N GLU A 217 -16.49 -17.29 8.37
CA GLU A 217 -17.02 -18.64 8.20
C GLU A 217 -18.42 -18.65 7.55
N ALA A 218 -19.24 -17.63 7.80
CA ALA A 218 -20.61 -17.52 7.30
C ALA A 218 -20.76 -16.58 6.10
N PHE A 219 -19.95 -15.53 5.99
CA PHE A 219 -20.04 -14.49 4.96
C PHE A 219 -18.63 -14.10 4.46
N PRO A 220 -18.41 -13.89 3.16
CA PRO A 220 -17.10 -13.49 2.63
C PRO A 220 -16.67 -12.13 3.19
N ILE A 221 -15.65 -12.11 4.06
CA ILE A 221 -15.03 -10.86 4.51
C ILE A 221 -13.81 -10.58 3.65
N GLY A 222 -13.81 -9.42 2.99
CA GLY A 222 -12.67 -8.89 2.28
C GLY A 222 -11.86 -7.92 3.14
N ILE A 223 -10.63 -7.64 2.73
CA ILE A 223 -9.75 -6.66 3.36
C ILE A 223 -9.43 -5.54 2.37
N LYS A 224 -9.30 -4.30 2.86
CA LYS A 224 -8.77 -3.18 2.10
C LYS A 224 -7.63 -2.53 2.87
N VAL A 225 -6.47 -2.43 2.21
CA VAL A 225 -5.35 -1.58 2.65
C VAL A 225 -5.67 -0.15 2.24
N ASP A 226 -5.27 0.84 3.01
CA ASP A 226 -5.34 2.25 2.66
C ASP A 226 -4.02 2.92 3.07
N PHE A 227 -3.56 3.87 2.26
CA PHE A 227 -2.26 4.49 2.49
C PHE A 227 -2.25 5.98 2.12
N LYS A 228 -1.25 6.69 2.65
CA LYS A 228 -0.93 8.07 2.26
C LYS A 228 0.56 8.35 2.41
N VAL A 229 1.03 9.38 1.70
CA VAL A 229 2.42 9.86 1.78
C VAL A 229 2.44 11.21 2.48
N GLY A 230 3.30 11.34 3.50
CA GLY A 230 3.45 12.57 4.27
C GLY A 230 2.13 13.07 4.87
N ASN A 231 1.83 14.36 4.67
CA ASN A 231 0.55 14.95 5.08
C ASN A 231 -0.49 14.99 3.95
N GLY A 232 -0.26 14.28 2.85
CA GLY A 232 -1.27 14.07 1.82
C GLY A 232 -2.55 13.42 2.37
N ASN A 233 -3.60 13.40 1.56
CA ASN A 233 -4.85 12.75 1.92
C ASN A 233 -4.68 11.23 1.92
N TRP A 234 -5.51 10.53 2.71
CA TRP A 234 -5.68 9.09 2.52
C TRP A 234 -6.24 8.82 1.15
N PHE A 235 -5.76 7.78 0.48
CA PHE A 235 -6.23 7.49 -0.86
C PHE A 235 -7.73 7.21 -0.87
N SER A 236 -8.26 6.55 0.17
CA SER A 236 -9.71 6.38 0.33
C SER A 236 -10.51 7.70 0.40
N GLU A 237 -9.88 8.80 0.79
CA GLU A 237 -10.52 10.13 0.84
C GLU A 237 -10.51 10.83 -0.54
N VAL A 238 -9.65 10.38 -1.45
CA VAL A 238 -9.55 10.90 -2.82
C VAL A 238 -10.44 10.10 -3.78
N GLU A 239 -10.32 8.77 -3.75
CA GLU A 239 -10.99 7.87 -4.73
C GLU A 239 -12.21 7.12 -4.15
N GLY A 240 -12.56 7.36 -2.88
CA GLY A 240 -13.69 6.70 -2.21
C GLY A 240 -13.35 5.28 -1.73
N HIS A 241 -14.31 4.33 -1.83
CA HIS A 241 -14.09 2.93 -1.41
C HIS A 241 -14.23 1.91 -2.56
N ASP A 242 -14.56 2.36 -3.77
CA ASP A 242 -14.85 1.50 -4.93
C ASP A 242 -13.62 1.26 -5.83
N TRP A 243 -12.51 1.95 -5.55
CA TRP A 243 -11.28 1.92 -6.34
C TRP A 243 -10.38 0.70 -6.09
N TRP A 244 -10.75 -0.17 -5.14
CA TRP A 244 -10.05 -1.43 -4.87
C TRP A 244 -11.00 -2.62 -4.77
N SER A 245 -10.68 -3.68 -5.51
CA SER A 245 -11.11 -5.05 -5.20
C SER A 245 -10.59 -5.42 -3.82
N ALA A 246 -11.48 -5.91 -2.96
CA ALA A 246 -11.07 -6.43 -1.67
C ALA A 246 -10.16 -7.65 -1.88
N ILE A 247 -9.09 -7.75 -1.09
CA ILE A 247 -8.26 -8.95 -1.06
C ILE A 247 -8.96 -10.03 -0.20
N PRO A 248 -8.66 -11.32 -0.43
CA PRO A 248 -9.19 -12.41 0.39
C PRO A 248 -8.88 -12.22 1.88
N PHE A 249 -9.72 -12.80 2.74
CA PHE A 249 -9.51 -12.77 4.18
C PHE A 249 -8.14 -13.36 4.56
N GLY A 250 -7.43 -12.69 5.47
CA GLY A 250 -6.07 -13.08 5.85
C GLY A 250 -5.48 -12.13 6.89
N THR A 251 -4.20 -12.30 7.17
CA THR A 251 -3.41 -11.59 8.19
C THR A 251 -2.20 -10.87 7.61
N SER A 252 -1.97 -10.99 6.30
CA SER A 252 -0.88 -10.30 5.61
C SER A 252 -1.20 -10.03 4.15
N ASP A 253 -0.57 -9.00 3.61
CA ASP A 253 -0.57 -8.69 2.19
C ASP A 253 0.64 -7.80 1.84
N TYR A 254 0.82 -7.48 0.57
CA TYR A 254 1.79 -6.51 0.13
C TYR A 254 1.15 -5.35 -0.67
N LEU A 255 1.70 -4.15 -0.48
CA LEU A 255 1.36 -2.99 -1.29
C LEU A 255 2.60 -2.54 -2.07
N ASP A 256 2.50 -2.59 -3.40
CA ASP A 256 3.41 -1.92 -4.32
C ASP A 256 2.67 -0.71 -4.92
N PRO A 257 2.83 0.50 -4.35
CA PRO A 257 2.12 1.68 -4.84
C PRO A 257 2.66 2.18 -6.18
N VAL A 258 3.84 1.71 -6.63
CA VAL A 258 4.38 2.03 -7.96
C VAL A 258 3.70 1.17 -9.01
N GLU A 259 3.58 -0.14 -8.77
CA GLU A 259 2.85 -1.06 -9.66
C GLU A 259 1.37 -0.67 -9.84
N LYS A 260 0.81 -0.01 -8.84
CA LYS A 260 -0.56 0.51 -8.87
C LYS A 260 -0.67 1.94 -9.44
N ASP A 261 0.41 2.52 -9.94
CA ASP A 261 0.50 3.89 -10.48
C ASP A 261 0.07 4.99 -9.49
N TYR A 262 0.25 4.75 -8.18
CA TYR A 262 -0.09 5.74 -7.15
C TYR A 262 1.07 6.69 -6.83
N VAL A 263 2.31 6.23 -7.00
CA VAL A 263 3.52 7.03 -6.83
C VAL A 263 4.54 6.64 -7.91
N ASP A 264 5.37 7.58 -8.34
CA ASP A 264 6.42 7.28 -9.33
C ASP A 264 7.49 6.32 -8.75
N ASN A 265 7.83 6.48 -7.48
CA ASN A 265 8.87 5.70 -6.79
C ASN A 265 8.60 5.61 -5.28
N ILE A 266 9.07 4.53 -4.63
CA ILE A 266 9.14 4.44 -3.17
C ILE A 266 10.48 5.02 -2.69
N ILE A 267 10.43 6.08 -1.89
CA ILE A 267 11.64 6.76 -1.35
C ILE A 267 11.47 7.00 0.15
N ILE A 268 11.78 5.99 0.97
CA ILE A 268 11.56 6.03 2.42
C ILE A 268 12.54 6.95 3.17
N GLU A 269 13.65 7.32 2.54
CA GLU A 269 14.64 8.26 3.09
C GLU A 269 14.13 9.70 3.08
N LYS A 270 13.17 10.02 2.20
CA LYS A 270 12.62 11.37 2.01
C LYS A 270 11.14 11.49 2.37
N ASN A 271 10.43 10.37 2.42
CA ASN A 271 9.01 10.32 2.66
C ASN A 271 8.65 9.41 3.83
N VAL A 272 7.53 9.73 4.49
CA VAL A 272 6.84 8.79 5.37
C VAL A 272 5.61 8.28 4.65
N TYR A 273 5.48 6.97 4.60
CA TYR A 273 4.28 6.30 4.15
C TYR A 273 3.49 5.89 5.37
N TYR A 274 2.20 6.17 5.38
CA TYR A 274 1.27 5.77 6.44
C TYR A 274 0.30 4.74 5.89
N PHE A 275 -0.04 3.75 6.70
CA PHE A 275 -0.92 2.65 6.31
C PHE A 275 -1.97 2.42 7.38
N ARG A 276 -3.15 1.99 6.95
CA ARG A 276 -4.23 1.49 7.78
C ARG A 276 -5.01 0.43 6.99
N VAL A 277 -5.65 -0.51 7.68
CA VAL A 277 -6.38 -1.61 7.05
C VAL A 277 -7.79 -1.65 7.62
N LEU A 278 -8.78 -2.06 6.82
CA LEU A 278 -10.14 -2.33 7.27
C LEU A 278 -10.69 -3.61 6.64
N TYR A 279 -11.76 -4.14 7.24
CA TYR A 279 -12.56 -5.21 6.67
C TYR A 279 -13.79 -4.68 5.96
N VAL A 280 -14.24 -5.42 4.96
CA VAL A 280 -15.45 -5.12 4.22
C VAL A 280 -16.26 -6.39 3.94
N TYR A 281 -17.58 -6.28 4.04
CA TYR A 281 -18.53 -7.22 3.45
C TYR A 281 -19.25 -6.50 2.30
N GLU A 282 -19.10 -7.02 1.07
CA GLU A 282 -19.63 -6.42 -0.17
C GLU A 282 -20.59 -7.41 -0.86
N PRO A 283 -21.87 -7.48 -0.44
CA PRO A 283 -22.84 -8.35 -1.11
C PRO A 283 -23.19 -7.83 -2.50
N VAL A 284 -23.58 -8.72 -3.41
CA VAL A 284 -24.17 -8.38 -4.71
C VAL A 284 -25.48 -7.61 -4.52
N VAL A 285 -26.32 -8.08 -3.60
CA VAL A 285 -27.60 -7.44 -3.25
C VAL A 285 -27.60 -7.03 -1.79
N GLY A 286 -27.54 -5.73 -1.54
CA GLY A 286 -27.69 -5.17 -0.20
C GLY A 286 -26.74 -4.00 0.08
N SER A 287 -26.61 -3.68 1.35
CA SER A 287 -25.71 -2.61 1.81
C SER A 287 -24.36 -3.17 2.20
N ARG A 288 -23.29 -2.58 1.66
CA ARG A 288 -21.91 -2.79 2.11
C ARG A 288 -21.78 -2.52 3.61
N VAL A 289 -21.01 -3.34 4.31
CA VAL A 289 -20.62 -3.13 5.70
C VAL A 289 -19.11 -2.99 5.79
N VAL A 290 -18.65 -1.95 6.48
CA VAL A 290 -17.23 -1.57 6.56
C VAL A 290 -16.85 -1.47 8.04
N SER A 291 -15.73 -2.08 8.44
CA SER A 291 -15.20 -1.93 9.79
C SER A 291 -14.57 -0.54 9.99
N PRO A 292 -14.32 -0.11 11.24
CA PRO A 292 -13.33 0.92 11.49
C PRO A 292 -11.95 0.49 10.97
N PHE A 293 -11.07 1.46 10.75
CA PHE A 293 -9.67 1.19 10.42
C PHE A 293 -8.90 0.63 11.62
N SER A 294 -7.86 -0.14 11.32
CA SER A 294 -6.82 -0.56 12.26
C SER A 294 -6.06 0.63 12.88
N ASN A 295 -5.08 0.34 13.74
CA ASN A 295 -4.05 1.32 14.06
C ASN A 295 -3.34 1.80 12.78
N THR A 296 -2.96 3.07 12.75
CA THR A 296 -2.08 3.61 11.71
C THR A 296 -0.65 3.20 12.01
N VAL A 297 0.04 2.66 11.01
CA VAL A 297 1.49 2.47 11.03
C VAL A 297 2.15 3.36 10.02
N SER A 298 3.43 3.66 10.24
CA SER A 298 4.19 4.49 9.33
C SER A 298 5.60 3.94 9.12
N LEU A 299 6.11 4.11 7.90
CA LEU A 299 7.46 3.73 7.53
C LEU A 299 8.15 4.84 6.76
N GLY A 300 9.43 5.03 7.01
CA GLY A 300 10.25 6.05 6.38
C GLY A 300 10.47 7.27 7.27
N THR A 301 10.75 8.39 6.63
CA THR A 301 11.37 9.54 7.26
C THR A 301 10.53 10.80 6.99
N PRO A 302 10.10 11.55 8.03
CA PRO A 302 9.31 12.77 7.83
C PRO A 302 10.01 13.69 6.84
N GLY A 303 9.28 14.09 5.79
CA GLY A 303 9.79 15.09 4.84
C GLY A 303 10.19 16.38 5.55
N TYR A 304 9.53 16.69 6.67
CA TYR A 304 9.91 17.71 7.64
C TYR A 304 9.13 17.57 8.97
N GLU A 305 9.51 18.36 9.98
CA GLU A 305 8.93 18.41 11.32
C GLU A 305 8.70 19.85 11.81
N SER A 306 7.75 20.01 12.73
CA SER A 306 7.43 21.28 13.43
C SER A 306 7.16 22.46 12.46
N ALA A 307 6.51 22.19 11.33
CA ALA A 307 5.99 23.24 10.47
C ALA A 307 4.72 23.86 11.06
N SER A 308 4.50 25.12 10.76
CA SER A 308 3.23 25.79 11.02
C SER A 308 2.13 25.19 10.13
N SER A 309 0.90 25.07 10.62
CA SER A 309 -0.21 24.46 9.87
C SER A 309 -0.49 25.14 8.52
N TRP A 310 -0.20 26.44 8.41
CA TRP A 310 -0.38 27.19 7.16
C TRP A 310 0.66 26.86 6.08
N ALA A 311 1.83 26.33 6.47
CA ALA A 311 2.93 26.03 5.58
C ALA A 311 2.84 24.61 4.99
N VAL A 312 2.15 23.70 5.68
CA VAL A 312 2.09 22.26 5.36
C VAL A 312 1.82 21.97 3.87
N PRO A 313 0.76 22.52 3.23
CA PRO A 313 0.44 22.15 1.85
C PRO A 313 1.54 22.48 0.83
N GLU A 314 2.30 23.55 1.06
CA GLU A 314 3.42 23.92 0.19
C GLU A 314 4.70 23.18 0.57
N LEU A 315 4.91 22.91 1.86
CA LEU A 315 6.06 22.12 2.29
C LEU A 315 5.97 20.65 1.84
N ASP A 316 4.77 20.07 1.77
CA ASP A 316 4.57 18.74 1.19
C ASP A 316 5.00 18.72 -0.29
N GLN A 317 4.55 19.70 -1.09
CA GLN A 317 4.98 19.85 -2.50
C GLN A 317 6.50 20.06 -2.62
N ALA A 318 7.09 20.86 -1.71
CA ALA A 318 8.52 21.10 -1.71
C ALA A 318 9.31 19.84 -1.31
N ALA A 319 8.79 19.01 -0.40
CA ALA A 319 9.39 17.73 -0.03
C ALA A 319 9.37 16.76 -1.22
N GLU A 320 8.24 16.69 -1.93
CA GLU A 320 8.06 15.86 -3.13
C GLU A 320 9.04 16.24 -4.26
N LEU A 321 9.20 17.53 -4.51
CA LEU A 321 10.19 18.06 -5.46
C LEU A 321 11.64 17.95 -4.95
N GLY A 322 11.84 17.53 -3.70
CA GLY A 322 13.15 17.36 -3.09
C GLY A 322 13.84 18.65 -2.66
N PHE A 323 13.12 19.77 -2.53
CA PHE A 323 13.68 21.08 -2.15
C PHE A 323 14.06 21.19 -0.67
N ILE A 324 13.52 20.34 0.21
CA ILE A 324 13.85 20.33 1.64
C ILE A 324 15.11 19.46 1.86
N THR A 325 16.18 20.07 2.36
CA THR A 325 17.43 19.38 2.69
C THR A 325 17.40 18.80 4.12
N ASP A 326 18.24 17.79 4.38
CA ASP A 326 18.36 17.16 5.70
C ASP A 326 18.73 18.14 6.82
N SER A 327 19.41 19.24 6.50
CA SER A 327 19.79 20.28 7.47
C SER A 327 18.61 21.09 8.00
N ILE A 328 17.49 21.15 7.26
CA ILE A 328 16.34 21.99 7.63
C ILE A 328 15.05 21.22 7.88
N ARG A 329 14.99 19.91 7.59
CA ARG A 329 13.79 19.08 7.81
C ARG A 329 13.27 19.14 9.24
N GLY A 330 14.11 19.42 10.25
CA GLY A 330 13.67 19.63 11.63
C GLY A 330 13.36 21.10 11.93
N LYS A 331 12.35 21.36 12.76
CA LYS A 331 12.03 22.72 13.27
C LYS A 331 11.80 23.74 12.16
N MET A 332 10.88 23.42 11.24
CA MET A 332 10.61 24.26 10.07
C MET A 332 10.14 25.68 10.41
N ASN A 333 9.52 25.87 11.56
CA ASN A 333 9.08 27.19 12.06
C ASN A 333 10.19 28.04 12.71
N ASP A 334 11.40 27.50 12.91
CA ASP A 334 12.53 28.28 13.45
C ASP A 334 13.17 29.19 12.38
N PRO A 335 13.85 30.27 12.79
CA PRO A 335 14.68 31.07 11.90
C PRO A 335 15.74 30.23 11.17
N ILE A 336 15.88 30.46 9.87
CA ILE A 336 16.90 29.79 9.04
C ILE A 336 18.24 30.54 9.13
N THR A 337 19.32 29.78 9.22
CA THR A 337 20.68 30.33 9.19
C THR A 337 21.14 30.58 7.75
N ARG A 338 22.17 31.41 7.61
CA ARG A 338 22.81 31.69 6.32
C ARG A 338 23.37 30.44 5.64
N GLU A 339 23.94 29.52 6.41
CA GLU A 339 24.47 28.24 5.92
C GLU A 339 23.35 27.30 5.46
N GLU A 340 22.31 27.12 6.28
CA GLU A 340 21.15 26.29 5.93
C GLU A 340 20.48 26.76 4.64
N PHE A 341 20.30 28.08 4.46
CA PHE A 341 19.72 28.58 3.21
C PHE A 341 20.64 28.36 2.01
N ALA A 342 21.96 28.47 2.16
CA ALA A 342 22.90 28.21 1.07
C ALA A 342 22.80 26.76 0.58
N GLU A 343 22.67 25.80 1.49
CA GLU A 343 22.43 24.39 1.17
C GLU A 343 21.12 24.19 0.39
N VAL A 344 20.02 24.76 0.89
CA VAL A 344 18.71 24.68 0.22
C VAL A 344 18.76 25.31 -1.17
N ALA A 345 19.42 26.46 -1.32
CA ALA A 345 19.53 27.16 -2.60
C ALA A 345 20.38 26.40 -3.63
N VAL A 346 21.46 25.73 -3.20
CA VAL A 346 22.27 24.88 -4.08
C VAL A 346 21.49 23.64 -4.49
N ASN A 347 20.84 22.97 -3.54
CA ASN A 347 19.97 21.82 -3.83
C ASN A 347 18.86 22.20 -4.83
N PHE A 348 18.20 23.33 -4.62
CA PHE A 348 17.22 23.88 -5.56
C PHE A 348 17.82 24.10 -6.95
N TYR A 349 19.01 24.72 -7.05
CA TYR A 349 19.71 24.92 -8.32
C TYR A 349 20.00 23.59 -9.04
N GLU A 350 20.53 22.59 -8.33
CA GLU A 350 20.88 21.30 -8.91
C GLU A 350 19.64 20.56 -9.43
N ILE A 351 18.52 20.61 -8.69
CA ILE A 351 17.24 20.02 -9.10
C ILE A 351 16.66 20.76 -10.32
N VAL A 352 16.57 22.08 -10.26
CA VAL A 352 15.91 22.89 -11.31
C VAL A 352 16.70 22.87 -12.63
N THR A 353 18.03 22.86 -12.56
CA THR A 353 18.87 22.90 -13.77
C THR A 353 19.34 21.53 -14.26
N GLY A 354 19.24 20.50 -13.42
CA GLY A 354 19.85 19.19 -13.65
C GLY A 354 21.38 19.20 -13.66
N LYS A 355 22.02 20.30 -13.24
CA LYS A 355 23.48 20.47 -13.23
C LYS A 355 24.02 20.36 -11.82
N LYS A 356 25.10 19.61 -11.65
CA LYS A 356 25.83 19.56 -10.39
C LYS A 356 26.59 20.86 -10.16
N ALA A 357 26.46 21.44 -8.97
CA ALA A 357 27.18 22.63 -8.59
C ALA A 357 28.58 22.27 -8.06
N GLU A 358 29.57 23.07 -8.46
CA GLU A 358 30.96 22.88 -8.06
C GLU A 358 31.38 23.98 -7.07
N PRO A 359 32.19 23.66 -6.05
CA PRO A 359 32.69 24.65 -5.10
C PRO A 359 33.59 25.67 -5.81
N HIS A 360 33.66 26.89 -5.27
CA HIS A 360 34.52 27.91 -5.83
C HIS A 360 36.00 27.45 -5.80
N PRO A 361 36.76 27.57 -6.89
CA PRO A 361 38.08 26.92 -7.02
C PRO A 361 39.16 27.49 -6.09
N THR A 362 39.03 28.75 -5.66
CA THR A 362 40.07 29.47 -4.91
C THR A 362 39.55 30.29 -3.73
N GLU A 363 38.49 31.08 -3.93
CA GLU A 363 37.85 31.85 -2.85
C GLU A 363 37.14 30.95 -1.81
N THR A 364 37.25 31.36 -0.55
CA THR A 364 36.68 30.67 0.62
C THR A 364 36.39 31.68 1.74
N PHE A 365 35.75 31.21 2.81
CA PHE A 365 35.50 31.99 4.02
C PHE A 365 36.32 31.45 5.20
N ILE A 366 36.84 32.37 6.02
CA ILE A 366 37.67 31.98 7.18
C ILE A 366 36.88 31.29 8.29
N ASP A 367 35.56 31.44 8.28
CA ASP A 367 34.63 30.97 9.30
C ASP A 367 33.62 29.92 8.79
N CYS A 368 33.75 29.47 7.54
CA CYS A 368 32.87 28.45 6.96
C CYS A 368 33.62 27.59 5.94
N THR A 369 33.65 26.27 6.16
CA THR A 369 34.25 25.28 5.26
C THR A 369 33.21 24.35 4.63
N ASN A 370 31.92 24.68 4.75
CA ASN A 370 30.84 23.87 4.20
C ASN A 370 30.90 23.90 2.67
N PRO A 371 31.01 22.74 1.99
CA PRO A 371 31.13 22.69 0.54
C PRO A 371 29.92 23.30 -0.18
N GLU A 372 28.71 23.20 0.38
CA GLU A 372 27.51 23.80 -0.22
C GLU A 372 27.56 25.33 -0.18
N VAL A 373 28.12 25.92 0.88
CA VAL A 373 28.37 27.37 0.93
C VAL A 373 29.39 27.79 -0.13
N LEU A 374 30.43 26.98 -0.38
CA LEU A 374 31.42 27.25 -1.42
C LEU A 374 30.85 27.08 -2.83
N LYS A 375 29.93 26.13 -3.05
CA LYS A 375 29.16 26.00 -4.29
C LYS A 375 28.26 27.22 -4.50
N ALA A 376 27.53 27.63 -3.46
CA ALA A 376 26.67 28.82 -3.51
C ALA A 376 27.48 30.10 -3.78
N LEU A 377 28.72 30.18 -3.28
CA LEU A 377 29.67 31.26 -3.58
C LEU A 377 30.05 31.24 -5.07
N ASN A 378 30.38 30.07 -5.62
CA ASN A 378 30.72 29.90 -7.04
C ASN A 378 29.56 30.31 -7.97
N LEU A 379 28.34 29.94 -7.58
CA LEU A 379 27.10 30.31 -8.27
C LEU A 379 26.69 31.77 -8.04
N LYS A 380 27.43 32.52 -7.22
CA LYS A 380 27.14 33.92 -6.84
C LYS A 380 25.78 34.11 -6.15
N ILE A 381 25.26 33.05 -5.53
CA ILE A 381 24.05 33.05 -4.69
C ILE A 381 24.33 33.79 -3.39
N VAL A 382 25.51 33.54 -2.81
CA VAL A 382 25.93 34.12 -1.53
C VAL A 382 27.17 35.00 -1.66
N TYR A 383 27.29 35.94 -0.72
CA TYR A 383 28.46 36.78 -0.55
C TYR A 383 28.84 36.84 0.94
N GLY A 384 30.11 37.11 1.21
CA GLY A 384 30.60 37.38 2.55
C GLY A 384 30.10 38.71 3.10
N VAL A 385 30.24 38.89 4.42
CA VAL A 385 29.88 40.12 5.14
C VAL A 385 31.07 41.08 5.29
N GLY A 386 32.19 40.78 4.63
CA GLY A 386 33.46 41.50 4.76
C GLY A 386 34.48 40.74 5.63
N GLN A 387 35.73 41.20 5.62
CA GLN A 387 36.84 40.62 6.39
C GLN A 387 37.05 39.10 6.16
N GLY A 388 36.69 38.58 4.99
CA GLY A 388 36.78 37.16 4.66
C GLY A 388 35.76 36.25 5.38
N LYS A 389 34.71 36.81 6.00
CA LYS A 389 33.72 36.05 6.77
C LYS A 389 32.40 35.87 6.03
N PHE A 390 31.71 34.77 6.33
CA PHE A 390 30.36 34.45 5.88
C PHE A 390 29.30 34.56 6.98
N LEU A 391 29.66 34.31 8.24
CA LEU A 391 28.74 34.17 9.38
C LEU A 391 27.70 33.06 9.18
N PRO A 392 28.12 31.78 9.07
CA PRO A 392 27.22 30.67 8.71
C PRO A 392 26.04 30.46 9.67
N LYS A 393 26.21 30.80 10.95
CA LYS A 393 25.21 30.56 12.01
C LYS A 393 24.32 31.78 12.30
N ASP A 394 24.55 32.91 11.65
CA ASP A 394 23.66 34.06 11.77
C ASP A 394 22.34 33.79 11.02
N TYR A 395 21.24 34.28 11.58
CA TYR A 395 19.93 34.18 10.93
C TYR A 395 19.81 35.15 9.75
N LEU A 396 19.04 34.74 8.75
CA LEU A 396 18.77 35.58 7.59
C LEU A 396 17.64 36.56 7.86
N LEU A 397 17.93 37.84 7.65
CA LEU A 397 16.90 38.87 7.54
C LEU A 397 16.12 38.70 6.24
N ARG A 398 14.84 39.06 6.24
CA ARG A 398 13.95 38.89 5.08
C ARG A 398 14.44 39.60 3.82
N GLN A 399 15.11 40.75 3.95
CA GLN A 399 15.74 41.43 2.81
C GLN A 399 16.98 40.69 2.27
N GLN A 400 17.75 40.03 3.14
CA GLN A 400 18.89 39.21 2.74
C GLN A 400 18.41 37.94 2.05
N MET A 401 17.37 37.31 2.60
CA MET A 401 16.66 36.19 2.00
C MET A 401 16.18 36.53 0.59
N ALA A 402 15.53 37.69 0.41
CA ALA A 402 15.05 38.11 -0.91
C ALA A 402 16.19 38.25 -1.92
N ALA A 403 17.30 38.88 -1.51
CA ALA A 403 18.46 39.03 -2.36
C ALA A 403 19.13 37.69 -2.71
N MET A 404 19.14 36.72 -1.79
CA MET A 404 19.71 35.40 -2.07
C MET A 404 18.79 34.57 -2.97
N ILE A 405 17.46 34.61 -2.77
CA ILE A 405 16.50 33.92 -3.65
C ILE A 405 16.57 34.42 -5.07
N THR A 406 16.59 35.74 -5.31
CA THR A 406 16.68 36.25 -6.68
C THR A 406 18.00 35.89 -7.34
N ARG A 407 19.10 35.80 -6.59
CA ARG A 407 20.38 35.27 -7.11
C ARG A 407 20.30 33.77 -7.40
N THR A 408 19.60 32.99 -6.60
CA THR A 408 19.31 31.58 -6.90
C THR A 408 18.54 31.45 -8.20
N ILE A 409 17.52 32.28 -8.42
CA ILE A 409 16.77 32.34 -9.69
C ILE A 409 17.71 32.72 -10.84
N THR A 410 18.53 33.77 -10.70
CA THR A 410 19.54 34.16 -11.69
C THR A 410 20.54 33.05 -12.00
N ALA A 411 20.92 32.25 -11.01
CA ALA A 411 21.80 31.11 -11.23
C ALA A 411 21.09 30.01 -12.06
N CYS A 412 19.79 29.79 -11.82
CA CYS A 412 19.01 28.78 -12.54
C CYS A 412 18.67 29.19 -13.98
N TYR A 413 18.36 30.47 -14.20
CA TYR A 413 17.83 30.98 -15.48
C TYR A 413 18.70 32.14 -15.98
N ALA A 414 19.40 31.91 -17.10
CA ALA A 414 20.38 32.85 -17.65
C ALA A 414 19.76 34.18 -18.10
N GLU A 415 18.46 34.17 -18.40
CA GLU A 415 17.65 35.31 -18.82
C GLU A 415 17.41 36.28 -17.65
N ILE A 416 17.38 35.79 -16.42
CA ILE A 416 17.06 36.57 -15.22
C ILE A 416 18.34 37.17 -14.64
N THR A 417 18.81 38.27 -15.23
CA THR A 417 19.98 39.01 -14.75
C THR A 417 19.61 40.06 -13.68
N PRO A 418 20.58 40.59 -12.91
CA PRO A 418 20.32 41.74 -12.04
C PRO A 418 19.74 42.95 -12.78
N GLU A 419 20.21 43.20 -14.01
CA GLU A 419 19.67 44.28 -14.86
C GLU A 419 18.24 43.99 -15.32
N PHE A 420 17.92 42.73 -15.63
CA PHE A 420 16.55 42.32 -15.92
C PHE A 420 15.64 42.64 -14.72
N ILE A 421 16.01 42.21 -13.51
CA ILE A 421 15.24 42.47 -12.29
C ILE A 421 15.07 43.97 -12.06
N ASP A 422 16.16 44.75 -12.16
CA ASP A 422 16.13 46.20 -11.96
C ASP A 422 15.19 46.90 -12.95
N ASN A 423 15.17 46.46 -14.21
CA ASN A 423 14.25 46.97 -15.22
C ASN A 423 12.81 46.53 -14.98
N ASP A 424 12.61 45.27 -14.59
CA ASP A 424 11.31 44.64 -14.41
C ASP A 424 10.50 45.27 -13.26
N VAL A 425 11.20 45.72 -12.21
CA VAL A 425 10.57 46.38 -11.06
C VAL A 425 10.48 47.91 -11.19
N LYS A 426 10.88 48.49 -12.34
CA LYS A 426 10.71 49.93 -12.56
C LYS A 426 9.24 50.31 -12.46
N GLY A 427 8.96 51.33 -11.64
CA GLY A 427 7.59 51.80 -11.41
C GLY A 427 6.76 50.94 -10.46
N VAL A 428 7.31 49.84 -9.90
CA VAL A 428 6.66 49.12 -8.80
C VAL A 428 6.69 50.00 -7.55
N ALA A 429 5.51 50.16 -6.94
CA ALA A 429 5.32 50.99 -5.75
C ALA A 429 6.25 50.57 -4.60
N ASP A 430 6.64 51.55 -3.80
CA ASP A 430 7.44 51.30 -2.59
C ASP A 430 6.62 50.59 -1.53
N PHE A 431 7.29 49.75 -0.74
CA PHE A 431 6.70 49.21 0.48
C PHE A 431 6.48 50.34 1.49
N LYS A 432 5.50 50.21 2.38
CA LYS A 432 5.28 51.21 3.45
C LYS A 432 6.48 51.35 4.38
N ASP A 433 7.24 50.28 4.54
CA ASP A 433 8.47 50.19 5.33
C ASP A 433 9.74 50.21 4.46
N GLN A 434 9.68 50.81 3.26
CA GLN A 434 10.81 50.91 2.32
C GLN A 434 12.08 51.49 2.95
N ALA A 435 11.93 52.44 3.90
CA ALA A 435 13.03 53.06 4.62
C ALA A 435 13.83 52.08 5.51
N GLY A 436 13.27 50.91 5.84
CA GLY A 436 13.94 49.86 6.61
C GLY A 436 14.88 48.98 5.78
N PHE A 437 14.90 49.15 4.45
CA PHE A 437 15.75 48.38 3.55
C PHE A 437 17.14 48.98 3.38
N LEU A 438 18.12 48.09 3.18
CA LEU A 438 19.36 48.41 2.50
C LEU A 438 19.15 48.32 0.99
N THR A 439 19.91 49.12 0.21
CA THR A 439 19.73 49.27 -1.24
C THR A 439 19.69 47.93 -1.99
N TYR A 440 20.52 46.97 -1.60
CA TYR A 440 20.59 45.66 -2.26
C TYR A 440 19.32 44.82 -2.10
N GLY A 441 18.49 45.08 -1.09
CA GLY A 441 17.30 44.28 -0.78
C GLY A 441 16.03 44.80 -1.44
N ILE A 442 16.03 46.04 -1.94
CA ILE A 442 14.83 46.73 -2.45
C ILE A 442 14.29 46.05 -3.70
N ASN A 443 15.11 45.97 -4.76
CA ASN A 443 14.67 45.42 -6.04
C ASN A 443 14.36 43.91 -5.96
N PRO A 444 15.16 43.08 -5.26
CA PRO A 444 14.79 41.69 -5.00
C PRO A 444 13.44 41.52 -4.32
N ALA A 445 13.16 42.31 -3.27
CA ALA A 445 11.89 42.26 -2.57
C ALA A 445 10.71 42.68 -3.46
N LYS A 446 10.88 43.74 -4.26
CA LYS A 446 9.86 44.19 -5.22
C LYS A 446 9.58 43.14 -6.29
N PHE A 447 10.63 42.48 -6.81
CA PHE A 447 10.50 41.40 -7.79
C PHE A 447 9.70 40.23 -7.22
N MET A 448 10.09 39.74 -6.05
CA MET A 448 9.38 38.65 -5.38
C MET A 448 7.93 39.02 -5.04
N ALA A 449 7.65 40.28 -4.69
CA ALA A 449 6.29 40.74 -4.44
C ALA A 449 5.44 40.83 -5.71
N LYS A 450 6.00 41.37 -6.81
CA LYS A 450 5.34 41.48 -8.12
C LYS A 450 4.84 40.12 -8.61
N TYR A 451 5.66 39.09 -8.45
CA TYR A 451 5.35 37.71 -8.89
C TYR A 451 4.78 36.82 -7.79
N LYS A 452 4.31 37.40 -6.67
CA LYS A 452 3.65 36.67 -5.57
C LYS A 452 4.49 35.55 -4.94
N ILE A 453 5.81 35.61 -5.09
CA ILE A 453 6.73 34.72 -4.37
C ILE A 453 6.64 34.99 -2.86
N THR A 454 6.49 36.26 -2.48
CA THR A 454 6.16 36.71 -1.12
C THR A 454 5.12 37.83 -1.17
N VAL A 455 4.27 37.94 -0.15
CA VAL A 455 3.23 38.99 -0.05
C VAL A 455 3.49 39.97 1.10
N GLY A 456 4.68 39.92 1.72
CA GLY A 456 4.99 40.72 2.90
C GLY A 456 4.10 40.33 4.09
N ASP A 457 3.54 41.32 4.78
CA ASP A 457 2.55 41.16 5.86
C ASP A 457 1.08 41.27 5.38
N GLY A 458 0.85 41.42 4.07
CA GLY A 458 -0.48 41.64 3.46
C GLY A 458 -1.08 43.03 3.71
N LYS A 459 -0.41 43.91 4.46
CA LYS A 459 -0.84 45.28 4.77
C LYS A 459 0.01 46.34 4.06
N GLY A 460 0.92 45.91 3.20
CA GLY A 460 1.82 46.74 2.40
C GLY A 460 3.21 46.93 3.01
N ASN A 461 3.55 46.23 4.10
CA ASN A 461 4.91 46.17 4.61
C ASN A 461 5.59 44.88 4.16
N PHE A 462 6.91 44.93 3.98
CA PHE A 462 7.70 43.75 3.68
C PHE A 462 8.26 43.08 4.95
N GLY A 463 8.65 43.85 5.95
CA GLY A 463 9.39 43.39 7.13
C GLY A 463 10.87 43.10 6.83
N PRO A 464 11.65 44.06 6.27
CA PRO A 464 13.00 43.80 5.76
C PRO A 464 14.02 43.35 6.82
N ASN A 465 13.76 43.66 8.09
CA ASN A 465 14.64 43.34 9.22
C ASN A 465 14.10 42.20 10.09
N ASP A 466 13.02 41.53 9.65
CA ASP A 466 12.51 40.35 10.33
C ASP A 466 13.34 39.12 9.94
N ASN A 467 13.48 38.16 10.84
CA ASN A 467 14.09 36.87 10.48
C ASN A 467 13.14 36.07 9.59
N CYS A 468 13.69 35.35 8.61
CA CYS A 468 12.95 34.34 7.87
C CYS A 468 13.03 32.99 8.57
N THR A 469 11.90 32.26 8.58
CA THR A 469 11.87 30.87 9.03
C THR A 469 12.30 29.90 7.92
N ARG A 470 12.67 28.67 8.27
CA ARG A 470 12.99 27.60 7.30
C ARG A 470 11.81 27.34 6.35
N GLU A 471 10.59 27.28 6.88
CA GLU A 471 9.37 27.10 6.08
C GLU A 471 9.16 28.23 5.07
N GLN A 472 9.37 29.49 5.46
CA GLN A 472 9.27 30.61 4.53
C GLN A 472 10.32 30.54 3.42
N ALA A 473 11.55 30.17 3.75
CA ALA A 473 12.63 30.07 2.77
C ALA A 473 12.33 29.03 1.68
N VAL A 474 11.88 27.84 2.09
CA VAL A 474 11.48 26.75 1.18
C VAL A 474 10.28 27.18 0.33
N MET A 475 9.24 27.74 0.96
CA MET A 475 8.04 28.19 0.25
C MET A 475 8.34 29.26 -0.80
N PHE A 476 9.24 30.19 -0.51
CA PHE A 476 9.62 31.21 -1.51
C PHE A 476 10.35 30.59 -2.70
N LEU A 477 11.23 29.61 -2.51
CA LEU A 477 11.87 28.89 -3.62
C LEU A 477 10.87 28.04 -4.41
N LEU A 478 9.96 27.33 -3.72
CA LEU A 478 8.87 26.60 -4.36
C LEU A 478 8.02 27.52 -5.24
N ARG A 479 7.56 28.65 -4.70
CA ARG A 479 6.75 29.62 -5.46
C ARG A 479 7.52 30.21 -6.62
N ALA A 480 8.81 30.50 -6.48
CA ALA A 480 9.63 30.91 -7.60
C ALA A 480 9.62 29.85 -8.71
N TYR A 481 9.79 28.57 -8.37
CA TYR A 481 9.72 27.47 -9.34
C TYR A 481 8.34 27.33 -10.01
N LEU A 482 7.26 27.41 -9.24
CA LEU A 482 5.90 27.26 -9.74
C LEU A 482 5.44 28.46 -10.59
N TYR A 483 5.95 29.67 -10.32
CA TYR A 483 5.55 30.90 -11.01
C TYR A 483 6.54 31.36 -12.07
N LYS A 484 7.51 30.51 -12.44
CA LYS A 484 8.57 30.86 -13.40
C LYS A 484 8.06 31.40 -14.73
N ASP A 485 6.98 30.86 -15.25
CA ASP A 485 6.40 31.27 -16.53
C ASP A 485 5.82 32.69 -16.50
N GLN A 486 5.66 33.29 -15.31
CA GLN A 486 5.20 34.68 -15.18
C GLN A 486 6.34 35.69 -15.33
N TYR A 487 7.58 35.30 -15.07
CA TYR A 487 8.74 36.20 -15.05
C TYR A 487 9.85 35.81 -16.03
N LEU A 488 9.84 34.58 -16.55
CA LEU A 488 10.71 34.20 -17.66
C LEU A 488 10.21 34.87 -18.95
N PRO A 489 11.08 35.52 -19.71
CA PRO A 489 10.70 36.05 -21.02
C PRO A 489 10.34 34.90 -21.97
N GLU A 490 9.33 35.13 -22.82
CA GLU A 490 8.88 34.20 -23.87
C GLU A 490 9.95 33.88 -24.92
#